data_AF-A0A6G3WSK6-F1
#
_entry.id   AF-A0A6G3WSK6-F1
#
_cell.length_a   1.000
_cell.length_b   1.000
_cell.length_c   1.000
_cell.angle_alpha   90.00
_cell.angle_beta   90.00
_cell.angle_gamma   90.00
#
_symmetry.space_group_name_H-M   'P 1'
#
loop_
_entity.id
_entity.type
_entity.pdbx_description
1 polymer ?
#
loop_
_entity_poly.entity_id
_entity_poly.type
_entity_poly.pdbx_seq_one_letter_code
_entity_poly.pdbx_strand_id
1 'polypeptide(L)'
;EAADAAKMNELRTRVEQTVTDPGTAEKLKPWYRYACKRPTFSDHYYAAFNRDNVTLVDTADTHGIERITEHGVTAGTTTYELDCLIFATGFNVG
;
A
#
# COMPACT_ATOMS: atom_id res chain seq x y z
N GLU A 1 -21.41 -13.35 -3.84
CA GLU A 1 -21.07 -12.67 -2.58
C GLU A 1 -20.14 -13.52 -1.71
N ALA A 2 -20.54 -14.72 -1.30
CA ALA A 2 -19.70 -15.61 -0.47
C ALA A 2 -18.33 -15.96 -1.09
N ALA A 3 -18.28 -16.30 -2.40
CA ALA A 3 -17.02 -16.63 -3.07
C ALA A 3 -16.03 -15.45 -3.14
N ASP A 4 -16.56 -14.23 -3.33
CA ASP A 4 -15.78 -12.99 -3.35
C ASP A 4 -15.20 -12.70 -1.96
N ALA A 5 -16.03 -12.79 -0.91
CA ALA A 5 -15.60 -12.63 0.47
C ALA A 5 -14.54 -13.68 0.88
N ALA A 6 -14.74 -14.95 0.51
CA ALA A 6 -13.79 -16.02 0.77
C ALA A 6 -12.43 -15.73 0.12
N LYS A 7 -12.42 -15.33 -1.17
CA LYS A 7 -11.19 -14.98 -1.89
C LYS A 7 -10.49 -13.76 -1.27
N MET A 8 -11.24 -12.72 -0.91
CA MET A 8 -10.63 -11.53 -0.29
C MET A 8 -10.07 -11.82 1.09
N ASN A 9 -10.71 -12.68 1.89
CA ASN A 9 -10.18 -13.08 3.19
C ASN A 9 -8.91 -13.93 3.05
N GLU A 10 -8.84 -14.84 2.08
CA GLU A 10 -7.61 -15.59 1.76
C GLU A 10 -6.44 -14.66 1.45
N LEU A 11 -6.68 -13.60 0.65
CA LEU A 11 -5.66 -12.59 0.35
C LEU A 11 -5.23 -11.81 1.59
N ARG A 12 -6.16 -11.42 2.47
CA ARG A 12 -5.84 -10.70 3.72
C ARG A 12 -5.03 -11.57 4.67
N THR A 13 -5.39 -12.85 4.81
CA THR A 13 -4.62 -13.82 5.60
C THR A 13 -3.20 -13.97 5.06
N ARG A 14 -3.00 -13.98 3.72
CA ARG A 14 -1.65 -14.01 3.15
C ARG A 14 -0.82 -12.78 3.57
N VAL A 15 -1.42 -11.59 3.65
CA VAL A 15 -0.72 -10.39 4.14
C VAL A 15 -0.29 -10.58 5.59
N GLU A 16 -1.20 -10.99 6.47
CA GLU A 16 -0.91 -11.24 7.90
C GLU A 16 0.17 -12.28 8.13
N GLN A 17 0.22 -13.32 7.29
CA GLN A 17 1.23 -14.38 7.39
C GLN A 17 2.61 -13.95 6.89
N THR A 18 2.66 -12.96 6.00
CA THR A 18 3.92 -12.56 5.33
C THR A 18 4.56 -11.34 6.00
N VAL A 19 3.77 -10.34 6.40
CA VAL A 19 4.26 -9.07 6.96
C VAL A 19 4.34 -9.17 8.48
N THR A 20 5.54 -9.04 9.04
CA THR A 20 5.81 -9.34 10.46
C THR A 20 5.32 -8.24 11.40
N ASP A 21 5.31 -6.98 10.96
CA ASP A 21 4.73 -5.89 11.74
C ASP A 21 3.20 -5.87 11.59
N PRO A 22 2.42 -6.08 12.66
CA PRO A 22 0.96 -6.19 12.57
C PRO A 22 0.30 -4.89 12.11
N GLY A 23 0.87 -3.72 12.44
CA GLY A 23 0.35 -2.42 12.00
C GLY A 23 0.49 -2.22 10.50
N THR A 24 1.64 -2.56 9.95
CA THR A 24 1.92 -2.54 8.51
C THR A 24 1.09 -3.59 7.76
N ALA A 25 0.94 -4.79 8.34
CA ALA A 25 0.10 -5.84 7.76
C ALA A 25 -1.36 -5.39 7.64
N GLU A 26 -1.92 -4.75 8.66
CA GLU A 26 -3.29 -4.23 8.63
C GLU A 26 -3.49 -3.21 7.51
N LYS A 27 -2.57 -2.24 7.38
CA LYS A 27 -2.61 -1.20 6.33
C LYS A 27 -2.51 -1.76 4.91
N LEU A 28 -1.85 -2.91 4.73
CA LEU A 28 -1.70 -3.56 3.42
C LEU A 28 -2.89 -4.44 3.02
N LYS A 29 -3.87 -4.66 3.91
CA LYS A 29 -5.05 -5.48 3.61
C LYS A 29 -6.01 -4.72 2.69
N PRO A 30 -6.38 -5.30 1.53
CA PRO A 30 -7.37 -4.68 0.65
C PRO A 30 -8.80 -4.85 1.16
N TRP A 31 -9.52 -3.75 1.33
CA TRP A 31 -10.93 -3.72 1.76
C TRP A 31 -11.89 -3.30 0.63
N TYR A 32 -11.79 -3.99 -0.51
CA TYR A 32 -12.68 -3.84 -1.67
C TYR A 32 -12.99 -5.23 -2.26
N ARG A 33 -13.91 -5.32 -3.23
CA ARG A 33 -14.28 -6.60 -3.88
C ARG A 33 -13.23 -7.02 -4.91
N TYR A 34 -13.01 -8.32 -5.10
CA TYR A 34 -11.85 -8.85 -5.82
C TYR A 34 -11.57 -8.22 -7.19
N ALA A 35 -12.61 -8.00 -8.00
CA ALA A 35 -12.49 -7.44 -9.34
C ALA A 35 -12.72 -5.91 -9.42
N CYS A 36 -12.90 -5.21 -8.29
CA CYS A 36 -13.00 -3.74 -8.29
C CYS A 36 -11.69 -3.04 -8.68
N LYS A 37 -10.56 -3.76 -8.60
CA LYS A 37 -9.25 -3.37 -9.13
C LYS A 37 -8.65 -4.57 -9.85
N ARG A 38 -7.72 -4.33 -10.78
CA ARG A 38 -7.00 -5.40 -11.47
C ARG A 38 -6.12 -6.16 -10.46
N PRO A 39 -6.25 -7.49 -10.31
CA PRO A 39 -5.40 -8.25 -9.41
C PRO A 39 -3.91 -8.13 -9.77
N THR A 40 -3.06 -8.04 -8.74
CA THR A 40 -1.61 -8.00 -8.87
C THR A 40 -1.00 -9.28 -8.29
N PHE A 41 0.18 -9.65 -8.77
CA PHE A 41 0.87 -10.88 -8.39
C PHE A 41 2.34 -10.58 -8.14
N SER A 42 2.84 -10.95 -6.96
CA SER A 42 4.25 -10.82 -6.60
C SER A 42 4.58 -11.77 -5.47
N ASP A 43 5.74 -12.39 -5.55
CA ASP A 43 6.30 -13.21 -4.47
C ASP A 43 7.20 -12.38 -3.53
N HIS A 44 7.45 -11.12 -3.85
CA HIS A 44 8.43 -10.28 -3.16
C HIS A 44 7.83 -9.02 -2.52
N TYR A 45 6.67 -8.54 -2.99
CA TYR A 45 6.12 -7.24 -2.56
C TYR A 45 5.84 -7.18 -1.05
N TYR A 46 5.11 -8.15 -0.49
CA TYR A 46 4.79 -8.14 0.95
C TYR A 46 6.04 -8.35 1.81
N ALA A 47 6.94 -9.26 1.43
CA ALA A 47 8.17 -9.51 2.17
C ALA A 47 9.12 -8.30 2.20
N ALA A 48 9.02 -7.38 1.23
CA ALA A 48 9.82 -6.16 1.21
C ALA A 48 9.57 -5.28 2.45
N PHE A 49 8.35 -5.28 3.00
CA PHE A 49 7.98 -4.48 4.18
C PHE A 49 8.55 -5.00 5.50
N ASN A 50 9.21 -6.16 5.51
CA ASN A 50 9.90 -6.69 6.69
C ASN A 50 11.36 -6.23 6.77
N ARG A 51 11.83 -5.44 5.80
CA ARG A 51 13.21 -4.92 5.77
C ARG A 51 13.28 -3.62 6.56
N ASP A 52 14.33 -3.46 7.35
CA ASP A 52 14.56 -2.26 8.17
C ASP A 52 14.63 -0.94 7.37
N ASN A 53 14.92 -1.03 6.08
CA ASN A 53 15.06 0.12 5.19
C ASN A 53 13.79 0.43 4.37
N VAL A 54 12.64 -0.13 4.73
CA VAL A 54 11.37 0.07 4.05
C VAL A 54 10.34 0.59 5.04
N THR A 55 9.64 1.66 4.68
CA THR A 55 8.57 2.23 5.47
C THR A 55 7.32 2.35 4.63
N LEU A 56 6.21 1.80 5.11
CA LEU A 56 4.88 2.04 4.53
C LEU A 56 4.30 3.34 5.09
N VAL A 57 4.13 4.33 4.23
CA VAL A 57 3.40 5.56 4.55
C VAL A 57 1.98 5.41 4.02
N ASP A 58 1.03 5.19 4.91
CA ASP A 58 -0.40 5.11 4.57
C ASP A 58 -0.99 6.52 4.48
N THR A 59 -1.70 6.78 3.39
CA THR A 59 -2.29 8.09 3.06
C THR A 59 -3.81 8.01 2.85
N ALA A 60 -4.44 6.90 3.23
CA ALA A 60 -5.88 6.71 3.03
C ALA A 60 -6.70 7.81 3.72
N ASP A 61 -6.36 8.14 4.98
CA ASP A 61 -7.06 9.15 5.77
C ASP A 61 -6.67 10.59 5.42
N THR A 62 -5.55 10.79 4.70
CA THR A 62 -5.05 12.10 4.26
C THR A 62 -5.40 12.43 2.81
N HIS A 63 -6.21 11.59 2.15
CA HIS A 63 -6.59 11.74 0.74
C HIS A 63 -5.38 11.76 -0.23
N GLY A 64 -4.30 11.05 0.11
CA GLY A 64 -3.06 11.01 -0.67
C GLY A 64 -1.97 11.94 -0.16
N ILE A 65 -1.02 12.26 -1.05
CA ILE A 65 0.08 13.21 -0.80
C ILE A 65 -0.48 14.64 -0.87
N GLU A 66 -0.20 15.45 0.15
CA GLU A 66 -0.70 16.82 0.23
C GLU A 66 0.06 17.78 -0.70
N ARG A 67 1.39 17.66 -0.71
CA ARG A 67 2.28 18.46 -1.55
C ARG A 67 3.64 17.82 -1.73
N ILE A 68 4.31 18.22 -2.81
CA ILE A 68 5.73 18.01 -3.04
C ILE A 68 6.45 19.30 -2.63
N THR A 69 7.57 19.18 -1.93
CA THR A 69 8.43 20.31 -1.54
C THR A 69 9.75 20.22 -2.31
N GLU A 70 10.62 21.22 -2.15
CA GLU A 70 11.97 21.18 -2.71
C GLU A 70 12.79 19.98 -2.21
N HIS A 71 12.49 19.47 -1.01
CA HIS A 71 13.29 18.44 -0.34
C HIS A 71 12.57 17.09 -0.21
N GLY A 72 11.31 16.96 -0.65
CA GLY A 72 10.59 15.69 -0.55
C GLY A 72 9.06 15.80 -0.66
N VAL A 73 8.34 15.04 0.15
CA VAL A 73 6.87 14.95 0.11
C VAL A 73 6.23 15.08 1.48
N THR A 74 5.07 15.75 1.53
CA THR A 74 4.26 15.84 2.75
C THR A 74 3.06 14.90 2.64
N ALA A 75 2.93 14.00 3.60
CA ALA A 75 1.79 13.11 3.77
C ALA A 75 1.16 13.35 5.15
N GLY A 76 -0.05 13.91 5.18
CA GLY A 76 -0.63 14.43 6.41
C GLY A 76 0.25 15.52 7.02
N THR A 77 0.54 15.41 8.31
CA THR A 77 1.37 16.39 9.03
C THR A 77 2.88 16.12 8.93
N THR A 78 3.30 15.03 8.28
CA THR A 78 4.71 14.61 8.23
C THR A 78 5.32 14.90 6.86
N THR A 79 6.52 15.49 6.87
CA THR A 79 7.33 15.66 5.66
C THR A 79 8.46 14.63 5.65
N TYR A 80 8.56 13.92 4.54
CA TYR A 80 9.60 12.93 4.28
C TYR A 80 10.59 13.54 3.30
N GLU A 81 11.84 13.72 3.73
CA GLU A 81 12.93 14.15 2.87
C GLU A 81 13.36 13.00 1.95
N LEU A 82 13.59 13.30 0.67
CA LEU A 82 13.87 12.32 -0.36
C LEU A 82 14.94 12.84 -1.33
N ASP A 83 15.93 12.00 -1.64
CA ASP A 83 16.87 12.26 -2.73
C ASP A 83 16.26 11.96 -4.11
N CYS A 84 15.25 11.08 -4.17
CA CYS A 84 14.61 10.65 -5.40
C CYS A 84 13.12 10.33 -5.18
N LEU A 85 12.26 10.79 -6.10
CA LEU A 85 10.83 10.50 -6.12
C LEU A 85 10.46 9.75 -7.39
N ILE A 86 9.87 8.55 -7.24
CA ILE A 86 9.44 7.70 -8.36
C ILE A 86 7.92 7.74 -8.48
N PHE A 87 7.40 8.11 -9.66
CA PHE A 87 5.97 8.17 -9.94
C PHE A 87 5.42 6.84 -10.47
N ALA A 88 4.86 6.02 -9.59
CA ALA A 88 4.11 4.80 -9.91
C ALA A 88 2.58 5.02 -9.88
N THR A 89 2.10 6.14 -10.44
CA THR A 89 0.73 6.68 -10.25
C THR A 89 -0.30 6.21 -11.28
N GLY A 90 0.06 5.28 -12.18
CA GLY A 90 -0.84 4.73 -13.18
C GLY A 90 -0.98 5.60 -14.43
N PHE A 91 -2.13 5.49 -15.11
CA PHE A 91 -2.39 6.12 -16.41
C PHE A 91 -3.78 6.76 -16.41
N ASN A 92 -3.94 7.79 -17.25
CA ASN A 92 -5.26 8.34 -17.54
C ASN A 92 -6.05 7.32 -18.37
N VAL A 93 -7.27 7.01 -17.92
CA VAL A 93 -8.28 6.31 -18.71
C VAL A 93 -9.24 7.41 -19.19
N GLY A 94 -9.17 7.73 -20.48
CA GLY A 94 -9.75 8.96 -21.06
C GLY A 94 -11.22 9.21 -20.77
#